data_AF-A0A914CSH2-F1
#
_entry.id   AF-A0A914CSH2-F1
#
_cell.length_a   1.000
_cell.length_b   1.000
_cell.length_c   1.000
_cell.angle_alpha   90.00
_cell.angle_beta   90.00
_cell.angle_gamma   90.00
#
_symmetry.space_group_name_H-M   'P 1'
#
loop_
_entity.id
_entity.type
_entity.pdbx_description
1 polymer ?
#
loop_
_entity_poly.entity_id
_entity_poly.type
_entity_poly.pdbx_seq_one_letter_code
_entity_poly.pdbx_strand_id
1 'polypeptide(L)'
;MDERSDGRTNERMDERADERTNERASEQADERVDERINKNEDSIVYLVQVIEIVGPIWRKYEADESYPSNLNLPSLPKIMAHLNGIKGQLSERLHLRIEELNELEKNNWKTSEKVKSSTEAQQVENTLQERSQEKSKQLILNLKQENEHLKEMMDVLQTTMLDGGGIKDKRVVELEKVNQALQKQNDDLDQKIESLTTEYRKNLDDKEICIQDLVAKLALSEQNSLELIESMKTKELRAQNLQATLETTVNERDELNRKLTSENSAKEAEVQNLSSQLSSAEQNISSLIKTLKEQKTIAEKFKHDLQKAVMERDGMAQQLVIEQTEKKQKLESLKNEWNNVTRKNYSYLSSCIGKCFQESLAARDLGFLERETNNDTPTFNNYHELFAVPESVSSSMTSFDVLGDLEGSQGVEENVQDD
;
A
#
# COMPACT_ATOMS: atom_id res chain seq x y z
N MET A 1 -94.75 18.31 -34.52
CA MET A 1 -94.28 17.28 -35.46
C MET A 1 -92.95 17.78 -35.98
N ASP A 2 -92.00 17.84 -35.05
CA ASP A 2 -90.60 18.18 -35.23
C ASP A 2 -89.87 16.84 -35.21
N GLU A 3 -89.21 16.47 -36.30
CA GLU A 3 -88.20 15.39 -36.39
C GLU A 3 -87.95 15.11 -37.88
N ARG A 4 -87.14 15.94 -38.56
CA ARG A 4 -86.52 15.51 -39.84
C ARG A 4 -85.39 16.35 -40.43
N SER A 5 -84.80 17.30 -39.71
CA SER A 5 -83.81 18.22 -40.30
C SER A 5 -82.37 18.14 -39.76
N ASP A 6 -82.07 17.30 -38.76
CA ASP A 6 -80.72 17.25 -38.17
C ASP A 6 -79.77 16.18 -38.75
N GLY A 7 -80.26 15.28 -39.62
CA GLY A 7 -79.46 14.12 -40.05
C GLY A 7 -78.42 14.38 -41.15
N ARG A 8 -78.55 15.45 -41.95
CA ARG A 8 -77.77 15.60 -43.21
C ARG A 8 -76.61 16.58 -43.15
N THR A 9 -76.47 17.32 -42.05
CA THR A 9 -75.43 18.35 -41.90
C THR A 9 -74.23 17.83 -41.10
N ASN A 10 -74.40 16.82 -40.24
CA ASN A 10 -73.31 16.22 -39.48
C ASN A 10 -72.39 15.33 -40.33
N GLU A 11 -72.93 14.52 -41.25
CA GLU A 11 -72.10 13.57 -42.04
C GLU A 11 -71.06 14.27 -42.95
N ARG A 12 -71.35 15.47 -43.45
CA ARG A 12 -70.40 16.25 -44.28
C ARG A 12 -69.37 17.04 -43.48
N MET A 13 -69.58 17.22 -42.19
CA MET A 13 -68.64 17.94 -41.32
C MET A 13 -67.59 16.99 -40.74
N ASP A 14 -67.97 15.74 -40.45
CA ASP A 14 -67.05 14.70 -39.97
C ASP A 14 -66.05 14.25 -41.06
N GLU A 15 -66.49 14.01 -42.32
CA GLU A 15 -65.56 13.57 -43.38
C GLU A 15 -64.45 14.60 -43.68
N ARG A 16 -64.75 15.90 -43.61
CA ARG A 16 -63.76 16.97 -43.82
C ARG A 16 -62.86 17.24 -42.61
N ALA A 17 -63.31 16.89 -41.41
CA ALA A 17 -62.50 16.99 -40.20
C ALA A 17 -61.48 15.84 -40.13
N ASP A 18 -61.90 14.62 -40.51
CA ASP A 18 -61.06 13.43 -40.51
C ASP A 18 -59.96 13.48 -41.59
N GLU A 19 -60.25 13.93 -42.82
CA GLU A 19 -59.22 14.09 -43.86
C GLU A 19 -58.13 15.11 -43.46
N ARG A 20 -58.54 16.27 -42.93
CA ARG A 20 -57.57 17.31 -42.50
C ARG A 20 -56.77 16.93 -41.28
N THR A 21 -57.30 16.05 -40.42
CA THR A 21 -56.59 15.60 -39.22
C THR A 21 -55.63 14.46 -39.56
N ASN A 22 -55.98 13.58 -40.51
CA ASN A 22 -55.06 12.54 -41.00
C ASN A 22 -53.88 13.11 -41.80
N GLU A 23 -54.09 14.08 -42.70
CA GLU A 23 -52.96 14.68 -43.45
C GLU A 23 -51.97 15.40 -42.53
N ARG A 24 -52.47 16.20 -41.58
CA ARG A 24 -51.60 16.92 -40.62
C ARG A 24 -50.88 15.99 -39.64
N ALA A 25 -51.50 14.88 -39.27
CA ALA A 25 -50.90 13.89 -38.39
C ALA A 25 -49.80 13.09 -39.12
N SER A 26 -49.99 12.78 -40.41
CA SER A 26 -48.98 12.11 -41.23
C SER A 26 -47.75 13.01 -41.46
N GLU A 27 -47.94 14.26 -41.87
CA GLU A 27 -46.83 15.19 -42.13
C GLU A 27 -46.00 15.49 -40.87
N GLN A 28 -46.65 15.70 -39.70
CA GLN A 28 -45.93 15.90 -38.45
C GLN A 28 -45.24 14.65 -37.91
N ALA A 29 -45.72 13.45 -38.26
CA ALA A 29 -45.06 12.21 -37.89
C ALA A 29 -43.80 12.01 -38.74
N ASP A 30 -43.88 12.26 -40.04
CA ASP A 30 -42.76 12.13 -40.97
C ASP A 30 -41.62 13.13 -40.64
N GLU A 31 -41.93 14.41 -40.41
CA GLU A 31 -40.92 15.42 -40.05
C GLU A 31 -40.19 15.09 -38.72
N ARG A 32 -40.92 14.57 -37.72
CA ARG A 32 -40.32 14.19 -36.42
C ARG A 32 -39.50 12.91 -36.50
N VAL A 33 -39.82 12.02 -37.43
CA VAL A 33 -39.04 10.82 -37.69
C VAL A 33 -37.75 11.20 -38.42
N ASP A 34 -37.83 12.06 -39.44
CA ASP A 34 -36.66 12.54 -40.20
C ASP A 34 -35.67 13.34 -39.34
N GLU A 35 -36.14 14.22 -38.44
CA GLU A 35 -35.24 14.94 -37.53
C GLU A 35 -34.52 14.01 -36.52
N ARG A 36 -35.20 12.96 -36.05
CA ARG A 36 -34.60 11.98 -35.13
C ARG A 36 -33.62 11.08 -35.85
N ILE A 37 -33.92 10.68 -37.09
CA ILE A 37 -33.02 9.90 -37.94
C ILE A 37 -31.77 10.74 -38.27
N ASN A 38 -31.91 12.00 -38.69
CA ASN A 38 -30.76 12.86 -39.02
C ASN A 38 -29.82 13.11 -37.84
N LYS A 39 -30.36 13.37 -36.63
CA LYS A 39 -29.52 13.52 -35.41
C LYS A 39 -28.80 12.21 -35.04
N ASN A 40 -29.42 11.07 -35.34
CA ASN A 40 -28.80 9.77 -35.15
C ASN A 40 -27.72 9.52 -36.21
N GLU A 41 -27.92 9.93 -37.45
CA GLU A 41 -26.92 9.77 -38.52
C GLU A 41 -25.61 10.51 -38.20
N ASP A 42 -25.67 11.78 -37.78
CA ASP A 42 -24.44 12.53 -37.40
C ASP A 42 -23.67 11.86 -36.26
N SER A 43 -24.41 11.34 -35.27
CA SER A 43 -23.83 10.60 -34.14
C SER A 43 -23.20 9.28 -34.59
N ILE A 44 -23.81 8.61 -35.58
CA ILE A 44 -23.30 7.37 -36.16
C ILE A 44 -22.09 7.64 -37.05
N VAL A 45 -22.06 8.74 -37.82
CA VAL A 45 -20.88 9.19 -38.58
C VAL A 45 -19.69 9.36 -37.64
N TYR A 46 -19.89 10.06 -36.52
CA TYR A 46 -18.85 10.23 -35.51
C TYR A 46 -18.39 8.90 -34.91
N LEU A 47 -19.33 8.02 -34.54
CA LEU A 47 -19.01 6.70 -33.98
C LEU A 47 -18.22 5.83 -34.97
N VAL A 48 -18.61 5.81 -36.24
CA VAL A 48 -17.92 5.10 -37.32
C VAL A 48 -16.49 5.62 -37.48
N GLN A 49 -16.29 6.94 -37.50
CA GLN A 49 -14.94 7.55 -37.55
C GLN A 49 -14.08 7.19 -36.33
N VAL A 50 -14.66 7.20 -35.13
CA VAL A 50 -13.94 6.80 -33.90
C VAL A 50 -13.54 5.33 -33.97
N ILE A 51 -14.43 4.45 -34.45
CA ILE A 51 -14.13 3.02 -34.61
C ILE A 51 -13.02 2.81 -35.64
N GLU A 52 -12.98 3.55 -36.74
CA GLU A 52 -11.90 3.47 -37.73
C GLU A 52 -10.53 3.82 -37.14
N ILE A 53 -10.48 4.86 -36.30
CA ILE A 53 -9.23 5.34 -35.68
C ILE A 53 -8.79 4.42 -34.55
N VAL A 54 -9.71 4.05 -33.66
CA VAL A 54 -9.40 3.38 -32.39
C VAL A 54 -9.51 1.86 -32.51
N GLY A 55 -10.24 1.32 -33.48
CA GLY A 55 -10.47 -0.12 -33.67
C GLY A 55 -9.22 -0.99 -33.66
N PRO A 56 -8.15 -0.64 -34.41
CA PRO A 56 -6.90 -1.41 -34.39
C PRO A 56 -6.21 -1.41 -33.01
N ILE A 57 -6.30 -0.30 -32.28
CA ILE A 57 -5.73 -0.15 -30.93
C ILE A 57 -6.56 -0.98 -29.95
N TRP A 58 -7.89 -0.87 -30.02
CA TRP A 58 -8.83 -1.60 -29.17
C TRP A 58 -8.61 -3.11 -29.26
N ARG A 59 -8.39 -3.65 -30.47
CA ARG A 59 -8.11 -5.08 -30.67
C ARG A 59 -6.81 -5.55 -30.04
N LYS A 60 -5.76 -4.73 -30.02
CA LYS A 60 -4.50 -5.06 -29.32
C LYS A 60 -4.75 -5.17 -27.82
N TYR A 61 -5.47 -4.22 -27.25
CA TYR A 61 -5.82 -4.26 -25.82
C TYR A 61 -6.66 -5.49 -25.45
N GLU A 62 -7.65 -5.85 -26.30
CA GLU A 62 -8.50 -7.02 -26.05
C GLU A 62 -7.73 -8.35 -26.13
N ALA A 63 -6.66 -8.40 -26.94
CA ALA A 63 -5.80 -9.57 -27.06
C ALA A 63 -4.77 -9.72 -25.93
N ASP A 64 -4.31 -8.61 -25.34
CA ASP A 64 -3.19 -8.61 -24.37
C ASP A 64 -3.59 -8.99 -22.94
N GLU A 65 -4.85 -9.41 -22.67
CA GLU A 65 -5.44 -9.71 -21.34
C GLU A 65 -5.27 -8.62 -20.25
N SER A 66 -4.52 -7.54 -20.50
CA SER A 66 -4.32 -6.41 -19.58
C SER A 66 -5.48 -5.41 -19.59
N TYR A 67 -6.62 -5.80 -20.17
CA TYR A 67 -7.78 -4.94 -20.27
C TYR A 67 -8.25 -4.57 -18.86
N PRO A 68 -8.22 -3.29 -18.48
CA PRO A 68 -8.55 -2.90 -17.12
C PRO A 68 -10.05 -3.14 -16.91
N SER A 69 -10.38 -4.08 -16.03
CA SER A 69 -11.73 -4.60 -15.81
C SER A 69 -12.72 -3.54 -15.27
N ASN A 70 -12.21 -2.33 -15.00
CA ASN A 70 -12.96 -1.21 -14.43
C ASN A 70 -13.56 -0.26 -15.50
N LEU A 71 -13.16 -0.38 -16.77
CA LEU A 71 -13.79 0.37 -17.86
C LEU A 71 -15.00 -0.42 -18.36
N ASN A 72 -16.20 0.04 -18.02
CA ASN A 72 -17.47 -0.52 -18.46
C ASN A 72 -17.76 -0.19 -19.95
N LEU A 73 -16.75 -0.34 -20.81
CA LEU A 73 -16.85 -0.11 -22.24
C LEU A 73 -17.43 -1.36 -22.92
N PRO A 74 -18.43 -1.22 -23.80
CA PRO A 74 -18.93 -2.35 -24.58
C PRO A 74 -17.82 -2.89 -25.49
N SER A 75 -17.73 -4.21 -25.63
CA SER A 75 -16.76 -4.84 -26.52
C SER A 75 -17.01 -4.42 -27.98
N LEU A 76 -15.94 -4.37 -28.78
CA LEU A 76 -16.04 -3.99 -30.19
C LEU A 76 -17.06 -4.85 -30.97
N PRO A 77 -17.14 -6.19 -30.78
CA PRO A 77 -18.17 -7.00 -31.41
C PRO A 77 -19.60 -6.61 -31.02
N LYS A 78 -19.81 -6.13 -29.78
CA LYS A 78 -21.12 -5.69 -29.30
C LYS A 78 -21.52 -4.35 -29.93
N ILE A 79 -20.57 -3.43 -30.10
CA ILE A 79 -20.79 -2.17 -30.81
C ILE A 79 -21.10 -2.45 -32.29
N MET A 80 -20.33 -3.33 -32.94
CA MET A 80 -20.53 -3.72 -34.34
C MET A 80 -21.87 -4.45 -34.56
N ALA A 81 -22.30 -5.30 -33.62
CA ALA A 81 -23.62 -5.92 -33.66
C ALA A 81 -24.76 -4.89 -33.60
N HIS A 82 -24.62 -3.85 -32.75
CA HIS A 82 -25.59 -2.75 -32.70
C HIS A 82 -25.63 -1.94 -34.00
N LEU A 83 -24.46 -1.61 -34.58
CA LEU A 83 -24.36 -0.90 -35.86
C LEU A 83 -25.01 -1.69 -37.01
N ASN A 84 -24.79 -3.01 -37.05
CA ASN A 84 -25.44 -3.88 -38.03
C ASN A 84 -26.95 -3.97 -37.84
N GLY A 85 -27.44 -3.90 -36.60
CA GLY A 85 -28.88 -3.90 -36.30
C GLY A 85 -29.62 -2.65 -36.79
N ILE A 86 -28.95 -1.50 -36.83
CA ILE A 86 -29.54 -0.22 -37.30
C ILE A 86 -29.24 0.07 -38.77
N LYS A 87 -28.45 -0.77 -39.45
CA LYS A 87 -27.96 -0.56 -40.83
C LYS A 87 -29.06 -0.33 -41.88
N GLY A 88 -30.25 -0.91 -41.68
CA GLY A 88 -31.40 -0.74 -42.58
C GLY A 88 -32.11 0.61 -42.46
N GLN A 89 -31.77 1.41 -41.45
CA GLN A 89 -32.36 2.74 -41.18
C GLN A 89 -31.41 3.89 -41.57
N LEU A 90 -30.22 3.59 -42.11
CA LEU A 90 -29.19 4.56 -42.43
C LEU A 90 -29.10 4.81 -43.94
N SER A 91 -28.57 5.98 -44.28
CA SER A 91 -28.18 6.32 -45.65
C SER A 91 -27.24 5.27 -46.25
N GLU A 92 -27.35 5.09 -47.57
CA GLU A 92 -26.54 4.12 -48.34
C GLU A 92 -25.03 4.33 -48.12
N ARG A 93 -24.59 5.58 -47.93
CA ARG A 93 -23.20 5.93 -47.62
C ARG A 93 -22.73 5.33 -46.29
N LEU A 94 -23.52 5.46 -45.23
CA LEU A 94 -23.20 4.88 -43.92
C LEU A 94 -23.30 3.35 -43.94
N HIS A 95 -24.25 2.82 -44.69
CA HIS A 95 -24.40 1.38 -44.92
C HIS A 95 -23.11 0.76 -45.49
N LEU A 96 -22.53 1.39 -46.52
CA LEU A 96 -21.26 0.96 -47.12
C LEU A 96 -20.10 1.07 -46.13
N ARG A 97 -20.04 2.16 -45.34
CA ARG A 97 -18.96 2.37 -44.38
C ARG A 97 -18.99 1.37 -43.21
N ILE A 98 -20.17 0.99 -42.74
CA ILE A 98 -20.34 -0.08 -41.75
C ILE A 98 -19.91 -1.43 -42.33
N GLU A 99 -20.18 -1.70 -43.62
CA GLU A 99 -19.72 -2.92 -44.29
C GLU A 99 -18.18 -2.96 -44.41
N GLU A 100 -17.55 -1.83 -44.73
CA GLU A 100 -16.10 -1.70 -44.72
C GLU A 100 -15.50 -1.97 -43.34
N LEU A 101 -16.12 -1.44 -42.28
CA LEU A 101 -15.72 -1.73 -40.89
C LEU A 101 -15.88 -3.20 -40.53
N ASN A 102 -16.96 -3.86 -40.94
CA ASN A 102 -17.16 -5.30 -40.74
C ASN A 102 -16.05 -6.11 -41.41
N GLU A 103 -15.66 -5.74 -42.64
CA GLU A 103 -14.57 -6.39 -43.35
C GLU A 103 -13.20 -6.11 -42.71
N LEU A 104 -12.96 -4.91 -42.18
CA LEU A 104 -11.76 -4.61 -41.40
C LEU A 104 -11.70 -5.45 -40.12
N GLU A 105 -12.79 -5.55 -39.37
CA GLU A 105 -12.87 -6.36 -38.15
C GLU A 105 -12.61 -7.85 -38.45
N LYS A 106 -13.26 -8.42 -39.48
CA LYS A 106 -13.02 -9.80 -39.93
C LYS A 106 -11.57 -10.05 -40.30
N ASN A 107 -10.93 -9.08 -40.94
CA ASN A 107 -9.52 -9.15 -41.33
C ASN A 107 -8.54 -8.75 -40.21
N ASN A 108 -9.04 -8.67 -38.96
CA ASN A 108 -8.27 -8.32 -37.78
C ASN A 108 -7.55 -6.97 -37.90
N TRP A 109 -8.20 -5.99 -38.54
CA TRP A 109 -7.68 -4.64 -38.77
C TRP A 109 -6.33 -4.60 -39.47
N LYS A 110 -5.91 -5.71 -40.09
CA LYS A 110 -4.82 -5.68 -41.06
C LYS A 110 -5.38 -4.88 -42.22
N THR A 111 -4.94 -3.63 -42.33
CA THR A 111 -5.25 -2.78 -43.47
C THR A 111 -4.96 -3.60 -44.70
N SER A 112 -6.02 -4.09 -45.36
CA SER A 112 -5.82 -4.66 -46.67
C SER A 112 -5.15 -3.54 -47.47
N GLU A 113 -4.01 -3.82 -48.04
CA GLU A 113 -3.18 -2.89 -48.83
C GLU A 113 -3.95 -2.29 -50.03
N LYS A 114 -5.24 -2.63 -50.16
CA LYS A 114 -6.23 -2.11 -51.10
C LYS A 114 -6.80 -0.74 -50.76
N VAL A 115 -6.67 -0.19 -49.55
CA VAL A 115 -7.10 1.21 -49.28
C VAL A 115 -5.99 2.19 -49.66
N LYS A 116 -5.59 2.16 -50.93
CA LYS A 116 -4.93 3.26 -51.65
C LYS A 116 -6.00 4.20 -52.19
N SER A 117 -6.86 4.72 -51.31
CA SER A 117 -7.92 5.68 -51.67
C SER A 117 -7.39 7.05 -52.13
N SER A 118 -6.08 7.29 -52.04
CA SER A 118 -5.42 8.43 -52.67
C SER A 118 -5.30 8.26 -54.20
N THR A 119 -5.15 7.02 -54.70
CA THR A 119 -4.91 6.81 -56.14
C THR A 119 -6.22 6.88 -56.94
N GLU A 120 -7.32 6.34 -56.40
CA GLU A 120 -8.62 6.35 -57.07
C GLU A 120 -9.25 7.75 -57.10
N ALA A 121 -9.11 8.52 -56.01
CA ALA A 121 -9.54 9.92 -55.98
C ALA A 121 -8.76 10.77 -57.00
N GLN A 122 -7.44 10.59 -57.08
CA GLN A 122 -6.60 11.27 -58.08
C GLN A 122 -6.97 10.85 -59.51
N GLN A 123 -7.32 9.58 -59.73
CA GLN A 123 -7.72 9.08 -61.04
C GLN A 123 -9.05 9.69 -61.50
N VAL A 124 -10.02 9.84 -60.60
CA VAL A 124 -11.30 10.51 -60.90
C VAL A 124 -11.09 11.99 -61.25
N GLU A 125 -10.25 12.71 -60.52
CA GLU A 125 -9.93 14.11 -60.80
C GLU A 125 -9.25 14.29 -62.17
N ASN A 126 -8.26 13.46 -62.49
CA ASN A 126 -7.59 13.46 -63.79
C ASN A 126 -8.59 13.20 -64.93
N THR A 127 -9.52 12.26 -64.75
CA THR A 127 -10.53 11.92 -65.77
C THR A 127 -11.51 13.08 -66.02
N LEU A 128 -11.88 13.83 -64.97
CA LEU A 128 -12.74 15.01 -65.09
C LEU A 128 -12.03 16.17 -65.80
N GLN A 129 -10.74 16.38 -65.52
CA GLN A 129 -9.93 17.39 -66.18
C GLN A 129 -9.77 17.10 -67.68
N GLU A 130 -9.49 15.84 -68.05
CA GLU A 130 -9.41 15.41 -69.44
C GLU A 130 -10.73 15.63 -70.20
N ARG A 131 -11.87 15.25 -69.61
CA ARG A 131 -13.20 15.48 -70.23
C ARG A 131 -13.51 16.97 -70.42
N SER A 132 -13.09 17.81 -69.48
CA SER A 132 -13.27 19.27 -69.58
C SER A 132 -12.43 19.84 -70.74
N GLN A 133 -11.15 19.45 -70.83
CA GLN A 133 -10.27 19.85 -71.93
C GLN A 133 -10.78 19.38 -73.29
N GLU A 134 -11.30 18.15 -73.38
CA GLU A 134 -11.83 17.61 -74.62
C GLU A 134 -13.08 18.35 -75.09
N LYS A 135 -14.01 18.68 -74.18
CA LYS A 135 -15.16 19.54 -74.51
C LYS A 135 -14.73 20.91 -75.03
N SER A 136 -13.70 21.51 -74.43
CA SER A 136 -13.17 22.80 -74.89
C SER A 136 -12.54 22.69 -76.29
N LYS A 137 -11.78 21.62 -76.57
CA LYS A 137 -11.21 21.37 -77.90
C LYS A 137 -12.31 21.18 -78.96
N GLN A 138 -13.35 20.41 -78.63
CA GLN A 138 -14.47 20.17 -79.53
C GLN A 138 -15.21 21.47 -79.88
N LEU A 139 -15.41 22.35 -78.89
CA LEU A 139 -16.04 23.65 -79.10
C LEU A 139 -15.20 24.54 -80.03
N ILE A 140 -13.88 24.59 -79.84
CA ILE A 140 -12.96 25.35 -80.70
C ILE A 140 -12.99 24.79 -82.14
N LEU A 141 -13.05 23.47 -82.30
CA LEU A 141 -13.12 22.83 -83.62
C LEU A 141 -14.40 23.21 -84.36
N ASN A 142 -15.56 23.16 -83.67
CA ASN A 142 -16.84 23.54 -84.25
C ASN A 142 -16.84 25.02 -84.70
N LEU A 143 -16.33 25.93 -83.86
CA LEU A 143 -16.22 27.36 -84.22
C LEU A 143 -15.30 27.60 -85.42
N LYS A 144 -14.21 26.84 -85.56
CA LYS A 144 -13.34 26.92 -86.74
C LYS A 144 -14.06 26.45 -88.01
N GLN A 145 -14.86 25.39 -87.93
CA GLN A 145 -15.63 24.88 -89.06
C GLN A 145 -16.72 25.87 -89.49
N GLU A 146 -17.43 26.48 -88.54
CA GLU A 146 -18.42 27.53 -88.84
C GLU A 146 -17.77 28.75 -89.51
N ASN A 147 -16.58 29.17 -89.05
CA ASN A 147 -15.84 30.28 -89.67
C ASN A 147 -15.39 29.97 -91.11
N GLU A 148 -14.91 28.75 -91.40
CA GLU A 148 -14.58 28.36 -92.77
C GLU A 148 -15.83 28.33 -93.66
N HIS A 149 -16.97 27.84 -93.14
CA HIS A 149 -18.22 27.84 -93.91
C HIS A 149 -18.71 29.27 -94.25
N LEU A 150 -18.60 30.21 -93.30
CA LEU A 150 -18.91 31.61 -93.54
C LEU A 150 -17.98 32.23 -94.59
N LYS A 151 -16.70 31.84 -94.60
CA LYS A 151 -15.72 32.29 -95.59
C LYS A 151 -16.04 31.77 -96.99
N GLU A 152 -16.40 30.49 -97.12
CA GLU A 152 -16.86 29.90 -98.38
C GLU A 152 -18.12 30.61 -98.92
N MET A 153 -19.10 30.89 -98.06
CA MET A 153 -20.29 31.67 -98.44
C MET A 153 -19.94 33.06 -98.97
N MET A 154 -18.98 33.73 -98.33
CA MET A 154 -18.53 35.06 -98.75
C MET A 154 -17.83 35.03 -100.11
N ASP A 155 -17.01 34.01 -100.39
CA ASP A 155 -16.35 33.81 -101.68
C ASP A 155 -17.36 33.53 -102.81
N VAL A 156 -18.42 32.74 -102.53
CA VAL A 156 -19.54 32.50 -103.47
C VAL A 156 -20.31 33.79 -103.77
N LEU A 157 -20.56 34.62 -102.75
CA LEU A 157 -21.21 35.92 -102.94
C LEU A 157 -20.35 36.88 -103.76
N GLN A 158 -19.02 36.92 -103.53
CA GLN A 158 -18.13 37.75 -104.34
C GLN A 158 -18.05 37.32 -105.80
N THR A 159 -17.95 36.01 -106.05
CA THR A 159 -17.90 35.46 -107.42
C THR A 159 -19.19 35.69 -108.20
N THR A 160 -20.36 35.45 -107.58
CA THR A 160 -21.67 35.68 -108.22
C THR A 160 -21.96 37.15 -108.52
N MET A 161 -21.30 38.08 -107.83
CA MET A 161 -21.43 39.52 -108.08
C MET A 161 -20.59 40.04 -109.25
N LEU A 162 -19.48 39.38 -109.59
CA LEU A 162 -18.58 39.85 -110.65
C LEU A 162 -19.11 39.58 -112.07
N ASP A 163 -20.02 38.62 -112.24
CA ASP A 163 -20.60 38.26 -113.56
C ASP A 163 -21.89 39.04 -113.93
N GLY A 164 -22.45 39.85 -113.02
CA GLY A 164 -23.68 40.61 -113.23
C GLY A 164 -23.45 42.02 -113.79
N GLY A 165 -23.24 42.16 -115.10
CA GLY A 165 -23.21 43.46 -115.77
C GLY A 165 -24.56 44.18 -115.76
N GLY A 166 -24.71 45.27 -114.99
CA GLY A 166 -25.71 46.31 -115.28
C GLY A 166 -26.70 46.71 -114.17
N ILE A 167 -26.71 46.05 -113.01
CA ILE A 167 -27.53 46.46 -111.85
C ILE A 167 -26.62 46.64 -110.63
N LYS A 168 -25.63 47.53 -110.74
CA LYS A 168 -24.52 47.64 -109.77
C LYS A 168 -24.83 48.55 -108.59
N ASP A 169 -25.63 49.60 -108.74
CA ASP A 169 -25.69 50.63 -107.69
C ASP A 169 -26.58 50.30 -106.48
N LYS A 170 -27.70 49.59 -106.67
CA LYS A 170 -28.62 49.30 -105.54
C LYS A 170 -28.16 48.13 -104.67
N ARG A 171 -27.61 47.08 -105.29
CA ARG A 171 -27.13 45.87 -104.61
C ARG A 171 -25.84 46.11 -103.82
N VAL A 172 -24.93 46.92 -104.35
CA VAL A 172 -23.70 47.30 -103.64
C VAL A 172 -24.03 48.05 -102.35
N VAL A 173 -24.99 48.98 -102.38
CA VAL A 173 -25.43 49.71 -101.18
C VAL A 173 -26.09 48.79 -100.14
N GLU A 174 -26.90 47.81 -100.55
CA GLU A 174 -27.49 46.84 -99.62
C GLU A 174 -26.44 45.91 -99.00
N LEU A 175 -25.44 45.48 -99.77
CA LEU A 175 -24.34 44.65 -99.28
C LEU A 175 -23.42 45.42 -98.34
N GLU A 176 -23.17 46.70 -98.60
CA GLU A 176 -22.37 47.53 -97.71
C GLU A 176 -23.08 47.74 -96.37
N LYS A 177 -24.42 47.87 -96.36
CA LYS A 177 -25.22 47.86 -95.12
C LYS A 177 -25.14 46.53 -94.37
N VAL A 178 -25.23 45.40 -95.09
CA VAL A 178 -25.08 44.07 -94.46
C VAL A 178 -23.68 43.89 -93.90
N ASN A 179 -22.64 44.30 -94.62
CA ASN A 179 -21.27 44.21 -94.16
C ASN A 179 -21.02 45.09 -92.92
N GLN A 180 -21.57 46.31 -92.88
CA GLN A 180 -21.54 47.16 -91.70
C GLN A 180 -22.29 46.54 -90.50
N ALA A 181 -23.43 45.89 -90.74
CA ALA A 181 -24.17 45.20 -89.70
C ALA A 181 -23.41 43.98 -89.15
N LEU A 182 -22.79 43.18 -90.04
CA LEU A 182 -21.94 42.05 -89.66
C LEU A 182 -20.69 42.50 -88.90
N GLN A 183 -20.03 43.58 -89.36
CA GLN A 183 -18.88 44.13 -88.65
C GLN A 183 -19.26 44.58 -87.25
N LYS A 184 -20.38 45.30 -87.10
CA LYS A 184 -20.89 45.70 -85.78
C LYS A 184 -21.19 44.49 -84.90
N GLN A 185 -21.81 43.45 -85.46
CA GLN A 185 -22.08 42.22 -84.71
C GLN A 185 -20.79 41.50 -84.27
N ASN A 186 -19.75 41.49 -85.11
CA ASN A 186 -18.43 40.95 -84.74
C ASN A 186 -17.79 41.78 -83.63
N ASP A 187 -17.82 43.12 -83.73
CA ASP A 187 -17.29 44.00 -82.69
C ASP A 187 -18.02 43.80 -81.34
N ASP A 188 -19.35 43.65 -81.37
CA ASP A 188 -20.17 43.35 -80.18
C ASP A 188 -19.83 41.96 -79.59
N LEU A 189 -19.56 40.96 -80.44
CA LEU A 189 -19.14 39.63 -80.00
C LEU A 189 -17.73 39.64 -79.41
N ASP A 190 -16.79 40.36 -80.01
CA ASP A 190 -15.42 40.50 -79.51
C ASP A 190 -15.41 41.19 -78.13
N GLN A 191 -16.19 42.26 -77.95
CA GLN A 191 -16.37 42.89 -76.63
C GLN A 191 -16.96 41.94 -75.60
N LYS A 192 -17.94 41.11 -76.00
CA LYS A 192 -18.53 40.10 -75.11
C LYS A 192 -17.53 39.01 -74.74
N ILE A 193 -16.70 38.56 -75.69
CA ILE A 193 -15.61 37.59 -75.46
C ILE A 193 -14.59 38.18 -74.49
N GLU A 194 -14.18 39.44 -74.67
CA GLU A 194 -13.23 40.11 -73.77
C GLU A 194 -13.79 40.29 -72.36
N SER A 195 -15.06 40.67 -72.23
CA SER A 195 -15.76 40.75 -70.93
C SER A 195 -15.81 39.40 -70.23
N LEU A 196 -16.23 38.32 -70.92
CA LEU A 196 -16.30 36.98 -70.35
C LEU A 196 -14.91 36.44 -70.00
N THR A 197 -13.89 36.73 -70.81
CA THR A 197 -12.49 36.35 -70.55
C THR A 197 -11.97 37.03 -69.30
N THR A 198 -12.30 38.31 -69.10
CA THR A 198 -11.90 39.11 -67.94
C THR A 198 -12.60 38.61 -66.67
N GLU A 199 -13.90 38.32 -66.74
CA GLU A 199 -14.66 37.74 -65.64
C GLU A 199 -14.13 36.34 -65.25
N TYR A 200 -13.86 35.50 -66.24
CA TYR A 200 -13.29 34.17 -66.01
C TYR A 200 -11.90 34.22 -65.38
N ARG A 201 -11.02 35.13 -65.85
CA ARG A 201 -9.69 35.34 -65.25
C ARG A 201 -9.82 35.80 -63.79
N LYS A 202 -10.68 36.77 -63.51
CA LYS A 202 -10.94 37.23 -62.15
C LYS A 202 -11.44 36.10 -61.24
N ASN A 203 -12.35 35.26 -61.72
CA ASN A 203 -12.86 34.10 -60.97
C ASN A 203 -11.74 33.08 -60.68
N LEU A 204 -10.83 32.86 -61.64
CA LEU A 204 -9.65 32.02 -61.42
C LEU A 204 -8.71 32.63 -60.37
N ASP A 205 -8.41 33.92 -60.44
CA ASP A 205 -7.56 34.61 -59.47
C ASP A 205 -8.17 34.56 -58.05
N ASP A 206 -9.48 34.78 -57.91
CA ASP A 206 -10.20 34.69 -56.64
C ASP A 206 -10.15 33.25 -56.06
N LYS A 207 -10.27 32.23 -56.93
CA LYS A 207 -10.12 30.82 -56.53
C LYS A 207 -8.69 30.48 -56.15
N GLU A 208 -7.70 30.99 -56.86
CA GLU A 208 -6.29 30.79 -56.55
C GLU A 208 -5.94 31.37 -55.16
N ILE A 209 -6.42 32.57 -54.85
CA ILE A 209 -6.25 33.18 -53.52
C ILE A 209 -6.90 32.31 -52.43
N CYS A 210 -8.12 31.79 -52.67
CA CYS A 210 -8.81 30.90 -51.73
C CYS A 210 -8.03 29.59 -51.51
N ILE A 211 -7.50 28.99 -52.58
CA ILE A 211 -6.67 27.79 -52.49
C ILE A 211 -5.38 28.07 -51.71
N GLN A 212 -4.71 29.19 -51.96
CA GLN A 212 -3.49 29.58 -51.25
C GLN A 212 -3.75 29.80 -49.74
N ASP A 213 -4.87 30.43 -49.36
CA ASP A 213 -5.28 30.58 -47.96
C ASP A 213 -5.55 29.21 -47.28
N LEU A 214 -6.21 28.29 -47.98
CA LEU A 214 -6.43 26.93 -47.49
C LEU A 214 -5.12 26.14 -47.32
N VAL A 215 -4.18 26.25 -48.27
CA VAL A 215 -2.85 25.63 -48.18
C VAL A 215 -2.07 26.19 -46.98
N ALA A 216 -2.12 27.49 -46.74
CA ALA A 216 -1.48 28.11 -45.58
C ALA A 216 -2.08 27.61 -44.25
N LYS A 217 -3.41 27.48 -44.17
CA LYS A 217 -4.10 26.92 -42.99
C LYS A 217 -3.76 25.46 -42.75
N LEU A 218 -3.66 24.65 -43.81
CA LEU A 218 -3.24 23.25 -43.72
C LEU A 218 -1.80 23.13 -43.22
N ALA A 219 -0.87 23.93 -43.77
CA ALA A 219 0.52 23.93 -43.32
C ALA A 219 0.65 24.32 -41.83
N LEU A 220 -0.12 25.30 -41.36
CA LEU A 220 -0.15 25.67 -39.94
C LEU A 220 -0.71 24.54 -39.06
N SER A 221 -1.77 23.86 -39.53
CA SER A 221 -2.33 22.70 -38.83
C SER A 221 -1.33 21.53 -38.75
N GLU A 222 -0.59 21.27 -39.82
CA GLU A 222 0.48 20.27 -39.84
C GLU A 222 1.59 20.61 -38.85
N GLN A 223 2.03 21.87 -38.81
CA GLN A 223 3.03 22.33 -37.84
C GLN A 223 2.54 22.13 -36.39
N ASN A 224 1.31 22.55 -36.08
CA ASN A 224 0.73 22.35 -34.74
C ASN A 224 0.65 20.87 -34.37
N SER A 225 0.36 19.99 -35.34
CA SER A 225 0.33 18.54 -35.10
C SER A 225 1.73 17.97 -34.81
N LEU A 226 2.78 18.48 -35.47
CA LEU A 226 4.16 18.07 -35.23
C LEU A 226 4.64 18.52 -33.84
N GLU A 227 4.33 19.76 -33.44
CA GLU A 227 4.63 20.27 -32.09
C GLU A 227 3.92 19.44 -31.01
N LEU A 228 2.68 19.03 -31.25
CA LEU A 228 1.95 18.14 -30.35
C LEU A 228 2.60 16.74 -30.26
N ILE A 229 3.01 16.17 -31.39
CA ILE A 229 3.71 14.87 -31.42
C ILE A 229 5.02 14.94 -30.64
N GLU A 230 5.80 16.00 -30.77
CA GLU A 230 7.04 16.19 -30.02
C GLU A 230 6.78 16.37 -28.51
N SER A 231 5.73 17.13 -28.15
CA SER A 231 5.27 17.23 -26.76
C SER A 231 4.83 15.88 -26.19
N MET A 232 4.18 15.03 -26.97
CA MET A 232 3.79 13.68 -26.54
C MET A 232 5.02 12.78 -26.35
N LYS A 233 5.98 12.79 -27.28
CA LYS A 233 7.23 12.02 -27.16
C LYS A 233 8.03 12.40 -25.92
N THR A 234 8.13 13.69 -25.61
CA THR A 234 8.83 14.15 -24.39
C THR A 234 8.12 13.71 -23.11
N LYS A 235 6.78 13.73 -23.09
CA LYS A 235 5.99 13.20 -21.96
C LYS A 235 6.14 11.68 -21.81
N GLU A 236 6.15 10.94 -22.92
CA GLU A 236 6.37 9.49 -22.93
C GLU A 236 7.75 9.12 -22.38
N LEU A 237 8.81 9.81 -22.83
CA LEU A 237 10.15 9.63 -22.29
C LEU A 237 10.23 9.93 -20.79
N ARG A 238 9.53 10.98 -20.32
CA ARG A 238 9.45 11.30 -18.90
C ARG A 238 8.72 10.19 -18.11
N ALA A 239 7.65 9.62 -18.65
CA ALA A 239 6.94 8.50 -18.03
C ALA A 239 7.83 7.25 -17.92
N GLN A 240 8.61 6.93 -18.97
CA GLN A 240 9.58 5.82 -18.96
C GLN A 240 10.67 6.03 -17.90
N ASN A 241 11.22 7.24 -17.76
CA ASN A 241 12.21 7.55 -16.73
C ASN A 241 11.64 7.43 -15.30
N LEU A 242 10.40 7.87 -15.09
CA LEU A 242 9.70 7.71 -13.81
C LEU A 242 9.42 6.23 -13.50
N GLN A 243 9.05 5.43 -14.51
CA GLN A 243 8.86 3.99 -14.35
C GLN A 243 10.16 3.28 -13.96
N ALA A 244 11.29 3.61 -14.60
CA ALA A 244 12.59 3.07 -14.24
C ALA A 244 12.99 3.45 -12.80
N THR A 245 12.73 4.69 -12.39
CA THR A 245 12.97 5.15 -11.01
C THR A 245 12.09 4.41 -10.00
N LEU A 246 10.82 4.16 -10.35
CA LEU A 246 9.92 3.39 -9.49
C LEU A 246 10.43 1.95 -9.32
N GLU A 247 10.88 1.31 -10.40
CA GLU A 247 11.43 -0.04 -10.36
C GLU A 247 12.68 -0.14 -9.46
N THR A 248 13.60 0.84 -9.54
CA THR A 248 14.77 0.88 -8.65
C THR A 248 14.36 1.05 -7.18
N THR A 249 13.41 1.94 -6.87
CA THR A 249 12.94 2.14 -5.49
C THR A 249 12.22 0.92 -4.91
N VAL A 250 11.47 0.18 -5.74
CA VAL A 250 10.82 -1.07 -5.33
C VAL A 250 11.87 -2.13 -5.00
N ASN A 251 12.92 -2.25 -5.82
CA ASN A 251 14.01 -3.19 -5.58
C ASN A 251 14.79 -2.86 -4.29
N GLU A 252 15.07 -1.58 -4.03
CA GLU A 252 15.71 -1.12 -2.78
C GLU A 252 14.85 -1.45 -1.55
N ARG A 253 13.55 -1.20 -1.61
CA ARG A 253 12.59 -1.54 -0.55
C ARG A 253 12.58 -3.06 -0.28
N ASP A 254 12.56 -3.87 -1.33
CA ASP A 254 12.52 -5.33 -1.19
C ASP A 254 13.81 -5.88 -0.57
N GLU A 255 14.96 -5.27 -0.88
CA GLU A 255 16.23 -5.60 -0.25
C GLU A 255 16.27 -5.21 1.24
N LEU A 256 15.76 -4.02 1.60
CA LEU A 256 15.60 -3.62 3.00
C LEU A 256 14.67 -4.57 3.77
N ASN A 257 13.57 -4.99 3.15
CA ASN A 257 12.64 -5.95 3.76
C ASN A 257 13.31 -7.32 4.01
N ARG A 258 14.16 -7.79 3.09
CA ARG A 258 14.94 -9.03 3.31
C ARG A 258 15.90 -8.88 4.49
N LYS A 259 16.62 -7.76 4.56
CA LYS A 259 17.53 -7.46 5.69
C LYS A 259 16.78 -7.45 7.02
N LEU A 260 15.67 -6.71 7.10
CA LEU A 260 14.84 -6.63 8.30
C LEU A 260 14.29 -8.01 8.71
N THR A 261 13.86 -8.83 7.76
CA THR A 261 13.39 -10.19 8.02
C THR A 261 14.49 -11.06 8.60
N SER A 262 15.71 -10.99 8.04
CA SER A 262 16.85 -11.75 8.53
C SER A 262 17.27 -11.32 9.94
N GLU A 263 17.27 -10.00 10.22
CA GLU A 263 17.59 -9.46 11.54
C GLU A 263 16.55 -9.87 12.59
N ASN A 264 15.27 -9.80 12.24
CA ASN A 264 14.20 -10.25 13.13
C ASN A 264 14.31 -11.74 13.44
N SER A 265 14.65 -12.59 12.45
CA SER A 265 14.86 -14.02 12.69
C SER A 265 16.05 -14.30 13.60
N ALA A 266 17.12 -13.50 13.50
CA ALA A 266 18.28 -13.60 14.37
C ALA A 266 17.95 -13.19 15.82
N LYS A 267 17.24 -12.06 15.99
CA LYS A 267 16.77 -11.60 17.30
C LYS A 267 15.78 -12.59 17.94
N GLU A 268 14.89 -13.18 17.15
CA GLU A 268 13.96 -14.20 17.65
C GLU A 268 14.70 -15.46 18.13
N ALA A 269 15.74 -15.90 17.42
CA ALA A 269 16.60 -16.99 17.86
C ALA A 269 17.37 -16.65 19.16
N GLU A 270 17.85 -15.42 19.31
CA GLU A 270 18.50 -14.95 20.54
C GLU A 270 17.53 -14.95 21.73
N VAL A 271 16.31 -14.45 21.53
CA VAL A 271 15.25 -14.47 22.56
C VAL A 271 14.91 -15.91 22.97
N GLN A 272 14.80 -16.85 22.02
CA GLN A 272 14.55 -18.25 22.32
C GLN A 272 15.70 -18.90 23.13
N ASN A 273 16.94 -18.56 22.81
CA ASN A 273 18.11 -19.02 23.57
C ASN A 273 18.10 -18.47 25.01
N LEU A 274 17.89 -17.15 25.18
CA LEU A 274 17.79 -16.52 26.51
C LEU A 274 16.62 -17.10 27.33
N SER A 275 15.47 -17.33 26.70
CA SER A 275 14.32 -17.97 27.36
C SER A 275 14.66 -19.38 27.85
N SER A 276 15.43 -20.15 27.08
CA SER A 276 15.87 -21.49 27.48
C SER A 276 16.86 -21.45 28.65
N GLN A 277 17.78 -20.47 28.65
CA GLN A 277 18.70 -20.24 29.76
C GLN A 277 17.97 -19.84 31.04
N LEU A 278 16.99 -18.94 30.95
CA LEU A 278 16.16 -18.53 32.08
C LEU A 278 15.39 -19.71 32.67
N SER A 279 14.77 -20.54 31.81
CA SER A 279 14.07 -21.74 32.27
C SER A 279 14.99 -22.72 33.00
N SER A 280 16.23 -22.87 32.55
CA SER A 280 17.25 -23.70 33.24
C SER A 280 17.65 -23.10 34.59
N ALA A 281 17.85 -21.78 34.66
CA ALA A 281 18.14 -21.08 35.90
C ALA A 281 17.00 -21.21 36.92
N GLU A 282 15.74 -21.09 36.49
CA GLU A 282 14.56 -21.28 37.34
C GLU A 282 14.50 -22.70 37.92
N GLN A 283 14.81 -23.73 37.12
CA GLN A 283 14.88 -25.12 37.59
C GLN A 283 15.99 -25.30 38.65
N ASN A 284 17.17 -24.71 38.40
CA ASN A 284 18.27 -24.74 39.36
C ASN A 284 17.91 -24.06 40.68
N ILE A 285 17.30 -22.85 40.63
CA ILE A 285 16.84 -22.13 41.82
C ILE A 285 15.79 -22.95 42.59
N SER A 286 14.84 -23.55 41.87
CA SER A 286 13.81 -24.42 42.49
C SER A 286 14.44 -25.61 43.21
N SER A 287 15.46 -26.24 42.63
CA SER A 287 16.22 -27.32 43.27
C SER A 287 16.96 -26.85 44.53
N LEU A 288 17.58 -25.67 44.50
CA LEU A 288 18.28 -25.08 45.65
C LEU A 288 17.32 -24.75 46.79
N ILE A 289 16.15 -24.17 46.47
CA ILE A 289 15.10 -23.90 47.46
C ILE A 289 14.65 -25.19 48.15
N LYS A 290 14.51 -26.29 47.39
CA LYS A 290 14.17 -27.61 47.97
C LYS A 290 15.25 -28.08 48.94
N THR A 291 16.52 -28.05 48.54
CA THR A 291 17.66 -28.45 49.39
C THR A 291 17.74 -27.59 50.66
N LEU A 292 17.55 -26.27 50.54
CA LEU A 292 17.55 -25.37 51.71
C LEU A 292 16.39 -25.67 52.68
N LYS A 293 15.20 -26.03 52.17
CA LYS A 293 14.08 -26.46 53.02
C LYS A 293 14.39 -27.76 53.77
N GLU A 294 15.05 -28.71 53.11
CA GLU A 294 15.51 -29.95 53.74
C GLU A 294 16.56 -29.67 54.83
N GLN A 295 17.57 -28.84 54.52
CA GLN A 295 18.58 -28.42 55.49
C GLN A 295 17.98 -27.69 56.69
N LYS A 296 17.00 -26.78 56.48
CA LYS A 296 16.27 -26.12 57.55
C LYS A 296 15.55 -27.12 58.46
N THR A 297 14.91 -28.13 57.87
CA THR A 297 14.19 -29.16 58.62
C THR A 297 15.16 -29.98 59.49
N ILE A 298 16.34 -30.31 58.97
CA ILE A 298 17.40 -30.98 59.72
C ILE A 298 17.90 -30.09 60.87
N ALA A 299 18.13 -28.80 60.62
CA ALA A 299 18.58 -27.86 61.64
C ALA A 299 17.56 -27.67 62.78
N GLU A 300 16.26 -27.58 62.47
CA GLU A 300 15.21 -27.52 63.48
C GLU A 300 15.11 -28.81 64.31
N LYS A 301 15.28 -29.98 63.67
CA LYS A 301 15.35 -31.26 64.40
C LYS A 301 16.55 -31.29 65.35
N PHE A 302 17.73 -30.90 64.86
CA PHE A 302 18.95 -30.84 65.68
C PHE A 302 18.81 -29.86 66.86
N LYS A 303 18.20 -28.70 66.63
CA LYS A 303 17.87 -27.73 67.68
C LYS A 303 16.93 -28.33 68.74
N HIS A 304 15.88 -29.03 68.32
CA HIS A 304 14.96 -29.72 69.24
C HIS A 304 15.68 -30.81 70.06
N ASP A 305 16.53 -31.60 69.41
CA ASP A 305 17.31 -32.65 70.07
C ASP A 305 18.30 -32.06 71.10
N LEU A 306 18.93 -30.92 70.78
CA LEU A 306 19.77 -30.18 71.73
C LEU A 306 18.97 -29.63 72.91
N GLN A 307 17.79 -29.04 72.68
CA GLN A 307 16.93 -28.54 73.75
C GLN A 307 16.52 -29.66 74.70
N LYS A 308 16.16 -30.83 74.14
CA LYS A 308 15.85 -32.03 74.92
C LYS A 308 17.06 -32.49 75.76
N ALA A 309 18.25 -32.56 75.17
CA ALA A 309 19.47 -32.96 75.88
C ALA A 309 19.82 -31.98 77.02
N VAL A 310 19.62 -30.67 76.81
CA VAL A 310 19.80 -29.66 77.86
C VAL A 310 18.81 -29.87 79.01
N MET A 311 17.52 -30.10 78.72
CA MET A 311 16.51 -30.39 79.74
C MET A 311 16.84 -31.65 80.54
N GLU A 312 17.31 -32.72 79.88
CA GLU A 312 17.72 -33.96 80.54
C GLU A 312 18.95 -33.74 81.44
N ARG A 313 19.95 -32.99 80.96
CA ARG A 313 21.13 -32.60 81.75
C ARG A 313 20.74 -31.80 82.99
N ASP A 314 19.87 -30.81 82.83
CA ASP A 314 19.42 -29.97 83.93
C ASP A 314 18.60 -30.78 84.95
N GLY A 315 17.79 -31.73 84.48
CA GLY A 315 17.11 -32.70 85.34
C GLY A 315 18.09 -33.59 86.13
N MET A 316 19.13 -34.12 85.48
CA MET A 316 20.19 -34.88 86.15
C MET A 316 20.96 -34.03 87.17
N ALA A 317 21.25 -32.77 86.84
CA ALA A 317 21.92 -31.85 87.75
C ALA A 317 21.07 -31.55 88.99
N GLN A 318 19.76 -31.33 88.83
CA GLN A 318 18.83 -31.18 89.95
C GLN A 318 18.79 -32.43 90.84
N GLN A 319 18.74 -33.61 90.23
CA GLN A 319 18.77 -34.89 90.97
C GLN A 319 20.06 -35.03 91.79
N LEU A 320 21.22 -34.70 91.22
CA LEU A 320 22.50 -34.69 91.91
C LEU A 320 22.53 -33.70 93.09
N VAL A 321 21.95 -32.51 92.93
CA VAL A 321 21.84 -31.52 94.02
C VAL A 321 20.97 -32.07 95.15
N ILE A 322 19.84 -32.72 94.84
CA ILE A 322 18.97 -33.37 95.83
C ILE A 322 19.77 -34.45 96.58
N GLU A 323 20.43 -35.36 95.86
CA GLU A 323 21.25 -36.42 96.46
C GLU A 323 22.37 -35.88 97.36
N GLN A 324 23.08 -34.82 96.92
CA GLN A 324 24.11 -34.18 97.74
C GLN A 324 23.51 -33.55 99.00
N THR A 325 22.33 -32.95 98.90
CA THR A 325 21.63 -32.34 100.03
C THR A 325 21.18 -33.40 101.04
N GLU A 326 20.63 -34.52 100.58
CA GLU A 326 20.28 -35.67 101.43
C GLU A 326 21.50 -36.27 102.12
N LYS A 327 22.60 -36.47 101.39
CA LYS A 327 23.88 -36.94 101.96
C LYS A 327 24.40 -35.98 103.03
N LYS A 328 24.32 -34.67 102.78
CA LYS A 328 24.70 -33.62 103.74
C LYS A 328 23.83 -33.65 105.00
N GLN A 329 22.51 -33.81 104.86
CA GLN A 329 21.59 -33.94 106.00
C GLN A 329 21.90 -35.19 106.83
N LYS A 330 22.16 -36.34 106.19
CA LYS A 330 22.58 -37.58 106.87
C LYS A 330 23.89 -37.39 107.63
N LEU A 331 24.87 -36.72 107.02
CA LEU A 331 26.14 -36.41 107.66
C LEU A 331 25.95 -35.53 108.91
N GLU A 332 25.10 -34.50 108.82
CA GLU A 332 24.81 -33.63 109.96
C GLU A 332 24.07 -34.38 111.08
N SER A 333 23.17 -35.30 110.73
CA SER A 333 22.54 -36.22 111.69
C SER A 333 23.56 -37.09 112.41
N LEU A 334 24.48 -37.73 111.67
CA LEU A 334 25.55 -38.56 112.24
C LEU A 334 26.49 -37.73 113.12
N LYS A 335 26.80 -36.49 112.72
CA LYS A 335 27.59 -35.56 113.51
C LYS A 335 26.89 -35.19 114.82
N ASN A 336 25.59 -34.93 114.78
CA ASN A 336 24.79 -34.66 115.99
C ASN A 336 24.69 -35.89 116.91
N GLU A 337 24.56 -37.08 116.35
CA GLU A 337 24.57 -38.34 117.08
C GLU A 337 25.93 -38.58 117.75
N TRP A 338 27.02 -38.40 117.00
CA TRP A 338 28.38 -38.46 117.54
C TRP A 338 28.60 -37.43 118.65
N ASN A 339 28.18 -36.18 118.45
CA ASN A 339 28.23 -35.14 119.49
C ASN A 339 27.44 -35.54 120.75
N ASN A 340 26.29 -36.18 120.59
CA ASN A 340 25.49 -36.70 121.71
C ASN A 340 26.20 -37.87 122.42
N VAL A 341 26.80 -38.81 121.69
CA VAL A 341 27.61 -39.89 122.26
C VAL A 341 28.81 -39.32 123.00
N THR A 342 29.54 -38.39 122.40
CA THR A 342 30.67 -37.70 123.00
C THR A 342 30.24 -36.95 124.25
N ARG A 343 29.12 -36.20 124.21
CA ARG A 343 28.56 -35.52 125.39
C ARG A 343 28.16 -36.51 126.49
N LYS A 344 27.53 -37.63 126.16
CA LYS A 344 27.20 -38.69 127.13
C LYS A 344 28.45 -39.30 127.73
N ASN A 345 29.46 -39.62 126.92
CA ASN A 345 30.73 -40.15 127.37
C ASN A 345 31.49 -39.14 128.23
N TYR A 346 31.54 -37.86 127.87
CA TYR A 346 32.10 -36.79 128.70
C TYR A 346 31.32 -36.61 130.00
N SER A 347 29.99 -36.71 129.97
CA SER A 347 29.16 -36.69 131.19
C SER A 347 29.45 -37.91 132.09
N TYR A 348 29.65 -39.09 131.49
CA TYR A 348 29.99 -40.31 132.21
C TYR A 348 31.42 -40.23 132.78
N LEU A 349 32.38 -39.75 131.99
CA LEU A 349 33.75 -39.51 132.42
C LEU A 349 33.80 -38.45 133.51
N SER A 350 33.08 -37.33 133.35
CA SER A 350 32.96 -36.28 134.35
C SER A 350 32.29 -36.78 135.62
N SER A 351 31.29 -37.66 135.53
CA SER A 351 30.69 -38.30 136.69
C SER A 351 31.61 -39.32 137.36
N CYS A 352 32.38 -40.10 136.60
CA CYS A 352 33.35 -41.06 137.13
C CYS A 352 34.55 -40.33 137.75
N ILE A 353 35.07 -39.29 137.10
CA ILE A 353 36.11 -38.42 137.66
C ILE A 353 35.56 -37.68 138.88
N GLY A 354 34.32 -37.18 138.84
CA GLY A 354 33.67 -36.56 140.01
C GLY A 354 33.50 -37.54 141.18
N LYS A 355 33.14 -38.80 140.91
CA LYS A 355 33.10 -39.86 141.94
C LYS A 355 34.48 -40.24 142.44
N CYS A 356 35.46 -40.44 141.57
CA CYS A 356 36.85 -40.69 141.97
C CYS A 356 37.47 -39.50 142.71
N PHE A 357 37.08 -38.26 142.40
CA PHE A 357 37.56 -37.06 143.10
C PHE A 357 36.85 -36.87 144.45
N GLN A 358 35.57 -37.23 144.57
CA GLN A 358 34.88 -37.29 145.87
C GLN A 358 35.36 -38.46 146.74
N GLU A 359 35.63 -39.63 146.16
CA GLU A 359 36.24 -40.77 146.85
C GLU A 359 37.71 -40.47 147.20
N SER A 360 38.43 -39.72 146.38
CA SER A 360 39.79 -39.26 146.70
C SER A 360 39.80 -38.14 147.75
N LEU A 361 38.76 -37.28 147.82
CA LEU A 361 38.59 -36.30 148.91
C LEU A 361 38.16 -36.97 150.22
N ALA A 362 37.44 -38.09 150.15
CA ALA A 362 37.13 -38.93 151.32
C ALA A 362 38.32 -39.82 151.76
N ALA A 363 39.30 -40.07 150.88
CA ALA A 363 40.52 -40.84 151.18
C ALA A 363 41.77 -39.97 151.44
N ARG A 364 41.63 -38.64 151.45
CA ARG A 364 42.73 -37.68 151.69
C ARG A 364 42.86 -37.18 153.13
N ASP A 365 42.43 -37.99 154.10
CA ASP A 365 42.70 -37.76 155.52
C ASP A 365 43.89 -38.60 156.06
N LEU A 366 44.60 -39.37 155.22
CA LEU A 366 45.79 -40.11 155.66
C LEU A 366 46.92 -40.11 154.61
N GLY A 367 47.87 -39.18 154.77
CA GLY A 367 49.31 -39.49 154.74
C GLY A 367 50.07 -39.55 153.39
N PHE A 368 50.88 -38.50 153.20
CA PHE A 368 52.33 -38.49 152.85
C PHE A 368 52.87 -38.95 151.47
N LEU A 369 53.84 -38.12 151.01
CA LEU A 369 55.05 -38.33 150.17
C LEU A 369 55.08 -37.84 148.70
N GLU A 370 55.80 -36.72 148.54
CA GLU A 370 56.98 -36.49 147.67
C GLU A 370 57.19 -37.34 146.40
N ARG A 371 57.26 -36.66 145.24
CA ARG A 371 58.44 -36.54 144.33
C ARG A 371 58.03 -35.92 143.00
N GLU A 372 58.65 -34.80 142.63
CA GLU A 372 59.63 -34.68 141.53
C GLU A 372 59.16 -35.23 140.19
N THR A 373 58.98 -34.36 139.19
CA THR A 373 59.59 -34.51 137.85
C THR A 373 59.24 -33.32 136.93
N ASN A 374 60.32 -32.69 136.45
CA ASN A 374 60.61 -32.28 135.08
C ASN A 374 59.60 -31.40 134.31
N ASN A 375 59.99 -30.13 134.24
CA ASN A 375 59.77 -29.24 133.11
C ASN A 375 60.13 -29.92 131.79
N ASP A 376 59.18 -29.97 130.86
CA ASP A 376 59.45 -29.78 129.43
C ASP A 376 58.15 -29.32 128.75
N THR A 377 58.09 -28.01 128.52
CA THR A 377 57.10 -27.34 127.67
C THR A 377 57.52 -27.44 126.21
N PRO A 378 56.65 -27.89 125.29
CA PRO A 378 56.70 -27.47 123.91
C PRO A 378 55.57 -26.48 123.64
N THR A 379 55.98 -25.27 123.33
CA THR A 379 55.17 -24.20 122.74
C THR A 379 54.50 -24.67 121.44
N PHE A 380 53.17 -24.63 121.43
CA PHE A 380 52.35 -24.65 120.22
C PHE A 380 52.60 -23.35 119.44
N ASN A 381 53.13 -23.46 118.21
CA ASN A 381 52.93 -22.47 117.16
C ASN A 381 53.32 -23.04 115.79
N ASN A 382 52.63 -22.54 114.77
CA ASN A 382 52.85 -22.72 113.32
C ASN A 382 52.40 -24.03 112.67
N TYR A 383 51.19 -23.99 112.11
CA TYR A 383 50.98 -24.36 110.71
C TYR A 383 49.92 -23.43 110.09
N HIS A 384 50.41 -22.31 109.56
CA HIS A 384 49.76 -21.55 108.51
C HIS A 384 50.57 -21.77 107.22
N GLU A 385 49.84 -22.00 106.13
CA GLU A 385 50.24 -21.84 104.72
C GLU A 385 51.29 -22.80 104.12
N LEU A 386 50.85 -23.55 103.10
CA LEU A 386 51.52 -23.57 101.80
C LEU A 386 50.49 -23.87 100.70
N PHE A 387 50.21 -22.82 99.94
CA PHE A 387 49.51 -22.80 98.67
C PHE A 387 50.19 -23.72 97.65
N ALA A 388 49.39 -24.51 96.93
CA ALA A 388 49.73 -25.02 95.60
C ALA A 388 48.42 -25.21 94.81
N VAL A 389 48.02 -24.18 94.07
CA VAL A 389 47.03 -24.28 92.98
C VAL A 389 47.84 -24.28 91.68
N PRO A 390 47.78 -25.33 90.84
CA PRO A 390 48.39 -25.27 89.53
C PRO A 390 47.46 -24.57 88.54
N GLU A 391 48.01 -23.50 87.97
CA GLU A 391 48.09 -23.19 86.55
C GLU A 391 46.84 -23.35 85.66
N SER A 392 46.39 -22.18 85.23
CA SER A 392 45.72 -21.89 83.95
C SER A 392 46.12 -22.81 82.81
N VAL A 393 45.13 -23.51 82.25
CA VAL A 393 45.20 -24.01 80.87
C VAL A 393 44.58 -22.94 79.97
N SER A 394 45.44 -22.07 79.44
CA SER A 394 45.12 -21.26 78.26
C SER A 394 45.02 -22.21 77.07
N SER A 395 43.81 -22.43 76.57
CA SER A 395 43.62 -23.03 75.24
C SER A 395 43.18 -21.95 74.29
N SER A 396 44.09 -21.69 73.35
CA SER A 396 43.96 -20.91 72.14
C SER A 396 42.60 -21.07 71.46
N MET A 397 41.89 -19.96 71.24
CA MET A 397 40.99 -19.84 70.11
C MET A 397 41.52 -18.73 69.20
N THR A 398 42.03 -19.21 68.07
CA THR A 398 42.54 -18.49 66.92
C THR A 398 41.49 -17.56 66.34
N SER A 399 41.96 -16.37 66.01
CA SER A 399 41.43 -15.41 65.05
C SER A 399 40.65 -16.03 63.89
N PHE A 400 39.45 -15.51 63.64
CA PHE A 400 38.83 -15.52 62.32
C PHE A 400 38.20 -14.13 62.11
N ASP A 401 39.02 -13.20 61.63
CA ASP A 401 38.53 -12.01 60.94
C ASP A 401 38.07 -12.45 59.55
N VAL A 402 36.76 -12.34 59.30
CA VAL A 402 36.18 -12.33 57.95
C VAL A 402 35.30 -11.10 57.88
N LEU A 403 35.94 -9.95 57.71
CA LEU A 403 35.30 -8.79 57.09
C LEU A 403 35.32 -9.06 55.59
N GLY A 404 34.15 -9.35 55.04
CA GLY A 404 33.96 -9.48 53.60
C GLY A 404 33.99 -8.12 52.95
N ASP A 405 35.01 -7.90 52.13
CA ASP A 405 35.00 -6.91 51.05
C ASP A 405 33.95 -7.35 50.01
N LEU A 406 32.92 -6.53 49.83
CA LEU A 406 32.00 -6.58 48.69
C LEU A 406 31.70 -5.15 48.23
N GLU A 407 32.73 -4.48 47.71
CA GLU A 407 32.55 -3.36 46.78
C GLU A 407 33.14 -3.78 45.42
N GLY A 408 32.27 -4.32 44.59
CA GLY A 408 32.53 -4.68 43.20
C GLY A 408 31.30 -4.38 42.37
N SER A 409 30.95 -3.10 42.24
CA SER A 409 29.99 -2.65 41.24
C SER A 409 30.79 -2.15 40.04
N GLN A 410 30.97 -3.02 39.05
CA GLN A 410 31.46 -2.64 37.74
C GLN A 410 30.41 -1.72 37.09
N GLY A 411 30.80 -0.47 36.85
CA GLY A 411 30.12 0.41 35.93
C GLY A 411 30.16 -0.22 34.53
N VAL A 412 28.98 -0.54 34.01
CA VAL A 412 28.78 -0.78 32.59
C VAL A 412 28.68 0.61 31.95
N GLU A 413 29.77 1.05 31.33
CA GLU A 413 29.74 2.17 30.39
C GLU A 413 28.99 1.73 29.14
N GLU A 414 27.73 2.15 29.06
CA GLU A 414 26.89 2.08 27.87
C GLU A 414 27.32 3.22 26.94
N ASN A 415 28.30 2.96 26.07
CA ASN A 415 28.58 3.83 24.93
C ASN A 415 27.51 3.58 23.86
N VAL A 416 26.41 4.32 23.98
CA VAL A 416 25.56 4.66 22.84
C VAL A 416 26.29 5.77 22.09
N GLN A 417 26.76 5.46 20.89
CA GLN A 417 27.17 6.49 19.94
C GLN A 417 26.42 6.25 18.64
N ASP A 418 25.41 7.10 18.46
CA ASP A 418 24.68 7.35 17.24
C ASP A 418 25.64 7.88 16.16
N ASP A 419 25.66 7.22 15.00
CA ASP A 419 25.49 7.77 13.63
C ASP A 419 25.66 6.69 12.56
#